data_AF-A0A9X9Q9J5-F1
#
_entry.id   AF-A0A9X9Q9J5-F1
#
_cell.length_a   1.000
_cell.length_b   1.000
_cell.length_c   1.000
_cell.angle_alpha   90.00
_cell.angle_beta   90.00
_cell.angle_gamma   90.00
#
_symmetry.space_group_name_H-M   'P 1'
#
loop_
_entity.id
_entity.type
_entity.pdbx_description
1 polymer ?
#
loop_
_entity_poly.entity_id
_entity_poly.type
_entity_poly.pdbx_seq_one_letter_code
_entity_poly.pdbx_strand_id
1 'polypeptide(L)'
;MSPHLTTFLALALCLSRVLHAQNGVLPRPSIRAEPGPVIPRGQPVTIVCQGPAEFDTFRLERKGKSSYEDVSNPRRETQARFP
;
A
#
# COMPACT_ATOMS: atom_id res chain seq x y z
N MET A 1 46.13 -4.49 8.68
CA MET A 1 44.65 -4.57 8.72
C MET A 1 44.25 -5.70 7.78
N SER A 2 43.56 -6.74 8.27
CA SER A 2 43.24 -7.91 7.44
C SER A 2 42.09 -7.58 6.48
N PRO A 3 42.31 -7.57 5.14
CA PRO A 3 41.31 -7.16 4.15
C PRO A 3 40.10 -8.11 4.09
N HIS A 4 40.23 -9.30 4.69
CA HIS A 4 39.14 -10.28 4.79
C HIS A 4 38.07 -9.84 5.80
N LEU A 5 38.46 -9.30 6.95
CA LEU A 5 37.50 -8.88 7.99
C LEU A 5 36.61 -7.74 7.54
N THR A 6 37.17 -6.77 6.82
CA THR A 6 36.42 -5.63 6.27
C THR A 6 35.47 -6.03 5.15
N THR A 7 35.86 -6.97 4.29
CA THR A 7 34.99 -7.49 3.22
C THR A 7 33.85 -8.33 3.79
N PHE A 8 34.11 -9.22 4.76
CA PHE A 8 33.07 -9.97 5.47
C PHE A 8 32.09 -9.05 6.21
N LEU A 9 32.59 -8.03 6.92
CA LEU A 9 31.74 -7.07 7.63
C LEU A 9 30.89 -6.23 6.65
N ALA A 10 31.46 -5.76 5.55
CA ALA A 10 30.73 -5.02 4.53
C ALA A 10 29.63 -5.87 3.89
N LEU A 11 29.94 -7.13 3.53
CA LEU A 11 28.94 -8.08 3.03
C LEU A 11 27.81 -8.31 4.04
N ALA A 12 28.15 -8.53 5.32
CA ALA A 12 27.15 -8.71 6.37
C ALA A 12 26.25 -7.48 6.55
N LEU A 13 26.81 -6.26 6.55
CA LEU A 13 26.04 -5.02 6.65
C LEU A 13 25.16 -4.77 5.42
N CYS A 14 25.67 -5.06 4.21
CA CYS A 14 24.90 -4.96 2.97
C CYS A 14 23.73 -5.94 2.98
N LEU A 15 23.97 -7.21 3.30
CA LEU A 15 22.93 -8.25 3.36
C LEU A 15 21.88 -7.93 4.45
N SER A 16 22.29 -7.41 5.60
CA SER A 16 21.38 -6.98 6.68
C SER A 16 20.45 -5.85 6.23
N ARG A 17 20.97 -4.87 5.50
CA ARG A 17 20.16 -3.76 4.95
C ARG A 17 19.20 -4.24 3.86
N VAL A 18 19.64 -5.14 2.99
CA VAL A 18 18.77 -5.73 1.96
C VAL A 18 17.60 -6.51 2.59
N LEU A 19 17.88 -7.30 3.63
CA LEU A 19 16.84 -8.04 4.35
C LEU A 19 15.87 -7.12 5.10
N HIS A 20 16.35 -6.02 5.68
CA HIS A 20 15.50 -5.06 6.38
C HIS A 20 14.60 -4.29 5.41
N ALA A 21 15.09 -3.95 4.22
CA ALA A 21 14.30 -3.27 3.18
C ALA A 21 13.16 -4.16 2.63
N GLN A 22 13.34 -5.49 2.63
CA GLN A 22 12.28 -6.43 2.21
C GLN A 22 11.17 -6.62 3.25
N ASN A 23 11.39 -6.21 4.50
CA ASN A 23 10.43 -6.38 5.59
C ASN A 23 9.50 -5.17 5.79
N GLY A 24 9.41 -4.26 4.81
CA GLY A 24 8.39 -3.22 4.78
C GLY A 24 7.01 -3.80 4.47
N VAL A 25 6.44 -4.59 5.38
CA VAL A 25 5.03 -4.99 5.30
C VAL A 25 4.21 -3.75 5.60
N LEU A 26 3.85 -3.04 4.53
CA LEU A 26 2.87 -1.96 4.61
C LEU A 26 1.62 -2.49 5.32
N PRO A 27 1.11 -1.78 6.35
CA PRO A 27 -0.03 -2.27 7.10
C PRO A 27 -1.24 -2.39 6.17
N ARG A 28 -2.08 -3.39 6.43
CA ARG A 28 -3.25 -3.66 5.60
C ARG A 28 -4.19 -2.43 5.57
N PRO A 29 -4.58 -1.92 4.38
CA PRO A 29 -5.60 -0.87 4.31
C PRO A 29 -6.96 -1.36 4.77
N SER A 30 -7.82 -0.41 5.15
CA SER A 30 -9.24 -0.66 5.38
C SER A 30 -10.08 -0.15 4.20
N ILE A 31 -11.24 -0.77 4.02
CA ILE A 31 -12.20 -0.41 2.99
C ILE A 31 -13.58 -0.27 3.62
N ARG A 32 -14.31 0.78 3.26
CA ARG A 32 -15.72 0.97 3.65
C ARG A 32 -16.53 1.54 2.50
N ALA A 33 -17.84 1.51 2.64
CA ALA A 33 -18.77 2.11 1.71
C ALA A 33 -19.60 3.18 2.43
N GLU A 34 -19.77 4.34 1.81
CA GLU A 34 -20.62 5.44 2.27
C GLU A 34 -21.80 5.60 1.29
N PRO A 35 -23.06 5.70 1.76
CA PRO A 35 -23.50 5.76 3.17
C PRO A 35 -23.45 4.41 3.90
N GLY A 36 -23.31 3.30 3.19
CA GLY A 36 -23.20 1.99 3.79
C GLY A 36 -22.90 0.88 2.77
N PRO A 37 -22.63 -0.35 3.24
CA PRO A 37 -22.30 -1.49 2.36
C PRO A 37 -23.50 -2.05 1.61
N VAL A 38 -24.72 -1.74 2.04
CA VAL A 38 -25.97 -2.15 1.42
C VAL A 38 -26.76 -0.90 1.08
N ILE A 39 -27.01 -0.68 -0.20
CA ILE A 39 -27.75 0.48 -0.70
C ILE A 39 -28.83 0.04 -1.70
N PRO A 40 -29.92 0.81 -1.84
CA PRO A 40 -30.92 0.56 -2.86
C PRO A 40 -30.32 0.63 -4.27
N ARG A 41 -30.83 -0.20 -5.17
CA ARG A 41 -30.37 -0.21 -6.57
C ARG A 41 -30.58 1.16 -7.22
N GLY A 42 -29.56 1.65 -7.91
CA GLY A 42 -29.59 2.96 -8.59
C GLY A 42 -29.21 4.15 -7.70
N GLN A 43 -28.97 3.93 -6.40
CA GLN A 43 -28.42 4.96 -5.53
C GLN A 43 -26.89 5.04 -5.67
N PRO A 44 -26.28 6.23 -5.49
CA PRO A 44 -24.83 6.36 -5.49
C PRO A 44 -24.23 5.72 -4.23
N VAL A 45 -23.00 5.25 -4.37
CA VAL A 45 -22.16 4.77 -3.26
C VAL A 45 -20.76 5.31 -3.47
N THR A 46 -20.06 5.65 -2.39
CA THR A 46 -18.64 5.97 -2.45
C THR A 46 -17.86 4.90 -1.71
N ILE A 47 -16.92 4.26 -2.40
CA ILE A 47 -15.99 3.34 -1.76
C ILE A 47 -14.82 4.15 -1.23
N VAL A 48 -14.54 3.98 0.04
CA VAL A 48 -13.45 4.65 0.73
C VAL A 48 -12.38 3.63 1.06
N CYS A 49 -11.16 3.87 0.59
CA CYS A 49 -9.97 3.16 1.02
C CYS A 49 -9.20 4.03 2.01
N GLN A 50 -8.78 3.47 3.14
CA GLN A 50 -7.94 4.16 4.12
C GLN A 50 -6.67 3.38 4.38
N GLY A 51 -5.57 4.12 4.50
CA GLY A 51 -4.26 3.55 4.76
C GLY A 51 -3.29 4.60 5.31
N PRO A 52 -2.04 4.18 5.54
CA PRO A 52 -0.96 5.09 5.87
C PRO A 52 -0.71 6.13 4.76
N ALA A 53 -0.19 7.28 5.16
CA ALA A 53 0.18 8.37 4.27
C ALA A 53 1.34 8.01 3.33
N GLU A 54 2.09 6.95 3.66
CA GLU A 54 3.21 6.41 2.89
C GLU A 54 2.78 5.64 1.64
N PHE A 55 1.49 5.45 1.40
CA PHE A 55 1.01 4.79 0.20
C PHE A 55 1.11 5.74 -1.00
N ASP A 56 1.88 5.36 -2.00
CA ASP A 56 2.02 6.14 -3.24
C ASP A 56 0.78 6.06 -4.13
N THR A 57 0.01 4.97 -4.04
CA THR A 57 -1.18 4.71 -4.87
C THR A 57 -2.23 3.96 -4.06
N PHE A 58 -3.50 4.33 -4.24
CA PHE A 58 -4.65 3.54 -3.81
C PHE A 58 -5.27 2.85 -5.02
N ARG A 59 -5.48 1.54 -4.93
CA ARG A 59 -6.13 0.72 -5.97
C ARG A 59 -7.45 0.13 -5.46
N LEU A 60 -8.51 0.27 -6.24
CA LEU A 60 -9.79 -0.42 -6.01
C LEU A 60 -10.01 -1.49 -7.07
N GLU A 61 -10.26 -2.72 -6.60
CA GLU A 61 -10.58 -3.88 -7.44
C GLU A 61 -11.99 -4.37 -7.18
N ARG A 62 -12.72 -4.68 -8.25
CA ARG A 62 -14.02 -5.35 -8.15
C ARG A 62 -13.85 -6.84 -8.44
N LYS A 63 -14.20 -7.68 -7.48
CA LYS A 63 -14.20 -9.14 -7.67
C LYS A 63 -14.99 -9.54 -8.92
N GLY A 64 -14.38 -10.33 -9.80
CA GLY A 64 -14.98 -10.78 -11.05
C GLY A 64 -14.91 -9.77 -12.21
N LYS A 65 -14.28 -8.61 -12.02
CA LYS A 65 -13.82 -7.73 -13.12
C LYS A 65 -12.30 -7.84 -13.25
N SER A 66 -11.81 -7.71 -14.47
CA SER A 66 -10.37 -7.61 -14.75
C SER A 66 -9.82 -6.18 -14.64
N SER A 67 -10.70 -5.18 -14.55
CA SER A 67 -10.34 -3.77 -14.43
C SER A 67 -10.24 -3.32 -12.98
N TYR A 68 -9.32 -2.39 -12.73
CA TYR A 68 -9.12 -1.72 -11.45
C TYR A 68 -9.09 -0.20 -11.66
N GLU A 69 -9.31 0.54 -10.57
CA GLU A 69 -9.19 2.00 -10.53
C GLU A 69 -8.01 2.37 -9.62
N ASP A 70 -7.04 3.09 -10.17
CA ASP A 70 -5.87 3.58 -9.46
C ASP A 70 -5.97 5.09 -9.25
N VAL A 71 -5.68 5.51 -8.02
CA VAL A 71 -5.55 6.93 -7.63
C VAL A 71 -4.15 7.13 -7.06
N SER A 72 -3.34 7.96 -7.73
CA SER A 72 -2.05 8.35 -7.22
C SER A 72 -2.19 9.25 -5.99
N ASN A 73 -1.25 9.14 -5.06
CA ASN A 73 -1.26 9.85 -3.79
C ASN A 73 -0.02 10.75 -3.62
N PRO A 74 0.23 11.71 -4.51
CA PRO A 74 1.39 12.61 -4.40
C PRO A 74 1.34 13.49 -3.15
N ARG A 75 0.15 13.62 -2.54
CA ARG A 75 -0.12 14.45 -1.36
C ARG A 75 -0.03 13.69 -0.04
N ARG A 76 0.26 12.38 -0.08
CA ARG A 76 0.38 11.55 1.13
C ARG A 76 -0.88 11.60 2.00
N GLU A 77 -2.04 11.55 1.34
CA GLU A 77 -3.34 11.44 1.98
C GLU A 77 -3.51 10.05 2.60
N THR A 78 -4.25 9.96 3.70
CA THR A 78 -4.55 8.69 4.38
C THR A 78 -5.80 8.02 3.83
N GLN A 79 -6.44 8.62 2.84
CA GLN A 79 -7.71 8.16 2.28
C GLN A 79 -7.81 8.45 0.79
N ALA A 80 -8.33 7.48 0.03
CA ALA A 80 -8.84 7.70 -1.33
C ALA A 80 -10.35 7.40 -1.39
N ARG A 81 -11.03 8.11 -2.29
CA ARG A 81 -12.47 7.96 -2.55
C ARG A 81 -12.69 7.56 -4.00
N PHE A 82 -13.48 6.52 -4.18
CA PHE A 82 -13.87 5.98 -5.48
C PHE A 82 -15.40 6.09 -5.63
N PRO A 83 -15.89 6.56 -6.79
CA PRO A 83 -17.31 6.72 -7.05
C PRO A 83 -18.05 5.39 -7.32
#